data_AF-A0AAJ2UW34-F1
#
_entry.id   AF-A0AAJ2UW34-F1
#
_cell.length_a   1.000
_cell.length_b   1.000
_cell.length_c   1.000
_cell.angle_alpha   90.00
_cell.angle_beta   90.00
_cell.angle_gamma   90.00
#
_symmetry.space_group_name_H-M   'P 1'
#
loop_
_entity.id
_entity.type
_entity.pdbx_description
1 polymer ?
#
loop_
_entity_poly.entity_id
_entity_poly.type
_entity_poly.pdbx_seq_one_letter_code
_entity_poly.pdbx_strand_id
1 'polypeptide(L)' 'MRATTYAWCFSHGVLHRFSSGNEPWCTATWIAFTATTEEGALAAKTEAYGDARFLHELPADKQIEVIEIAQARWVAL' A
#
# COMPACT_ATOMS: atom_id res chain seq x y z
N MET A 1 6.29 18.29 10.16
CA MET A 1 5.69 17.90 8.85
C MET A 1 4.38 17.18 9.14
N ARG A 2 3.34 17.37 8.33
CA ARG A 2 2.05 16.67 8.53
C ARG A 2 2.13 15.26 7.96
N ALA A 3 1.51 14.30 8.65
CA ALA A 3 1.39 12.94 8.15
C ALA A 3 0.56 12.91 6.84
N THR A 4 1.01 12.10 5.89
CA THR A 4 0.36 11.85 4.59
C THR A 4 0.11 10.35 4.45
N THR A 5 -0.96 9.98 3.75
CA THR A 5 -1.20 8.59 3.37
C THR A 5 -0.46 8.29 2.07
N TYR A 6 0.45 7.33 2.15
CA TYR A 6 1.09 6.70 1.00
C TYR A 6 0.45 5.33 0.77
N ALA A 7 0.58 4.78 -0.42
CA ALA A 7 0.15 3.42 -0.68
C ALA A 7 1.09 2.67 -1.61
N TRP A 8 1.54 1.50 -1.19
CA TRP A 8 2.31 0.62 -2.05
C TRP A 8 1.39 -0.25 -2.89
N CYS A 9 1.48 -0.15 -4.22
CA CYS A 9 0.70 -0.97 -5.13
C CYS A 9 1.48 -2.22 -5.56
N PHE A 10 1.02 -3.39 -5.15
CA PHE A 10 1.60 -4.69 -5.49
C PHE A 10 1.25 -5.17 -6.91
N SER A 11 0.37 -4.46 -7.62
CA SER A 11 0.13 -4.69 -9.04
C SER A 11 1.09 -3.91 -9.94
N HIS A 12 1.51 -2.72 -9.52
CA HIS A 12 2.38 -1.84 -10.31
C HIS A 12 3.83 -1.76 -9.78
N GLY A 13 4.08 -2.22 -8.56
CA GLY A 13 5.39 -2.15 -7.91
C GLY A 13 5.87 -0.72 -7.66
N VAL A 14 4.94 0.17 -7.27
CA VAL A 14 5.20 1.61 -7.08
C VAL A 14 4.46 2.15 -5.86
N LEU A 15 5.03 3.20 -5.26
CA LEU A 15 4.39 3.97 -4.20
C LEU A 15 3.52 5.09 -4.78
N HIS A 16 2.29 5.17 -4.31
CA HIS A 16 1.39 6.29 -4.56
C HIS A 16 1.36 7.22 -3.35
N ARG A 17 1.20 8.52 -3.60
CA ARG A 17 0.97 9.52 -2.57
C ARG A 17 -0.46 10.04 -2.71
N PHE A 18 -1.27 9.88 -1.66
CA PHE A 18 -2.62 10.44 -1.61
C PHE A 18 -2.59 11.69 -0.72
N SER A 19 -2.60 12.87 -1.35
CA SER A 19 -2.78 14.14 -0.62
C SER A 19 -4.13 14.15 0.09
N SER A 20 -4.25 14.90 1.19
CA SER A 20 -5.52 15.10 1.89
C SER A 20 -6.53 15.76 0.95
N GLY A 21 -7.35 14.95 0.30
CA GLY A 21 -8.23 15.35 -0.80
C GLY A 21 -8.01 14.47 -2.03
N ASN A 22 -9.04 13.70 -2.32
CA ASN A 22 -9.34 12.86 -3.49
C ASN A 22 -9.06 11.37 -3.33
N GLU A 23 -10.13 10.61 -3.61
CA GLU A 23 -10.26 9.16 -3.57
C GLU A 23 -9.00 8.41 -4.03
N PRO A 24 -8.72 7.24 -3.45
CA PRO A 24 -7.70 6.38 -3.97
C PRO A 24 -7.98 6.09 -5.46
N TRP A 25 -7.19 6.71 -6.35
CA TRP A 25 -7.34 6.57 -7.80
C TRP A 25 -6.87 5.21 -8.31
N CYS A 26 -6.09 4.49 -7.49
CA CYS A 26 -5.64 3.15 -7.80
C CYS A 26 -6.71 2.15 -7.36
N THR A 27 -7.33 1.46 -8.32
CA THR A 27 -8.25 0.34 -8.06
C THR A 27 -7.53 -0.99 -7.84
N ALA A 28 -6.21 -1.02 -8.01
CA ALA A 28 -5.41 -2.24 -7.91
C ALA A 28 -5.16 -2.67 -6.45
N THR A 29 -4.40 -3.74 -6.28
CA THR A 29 -4.08 -4.30 -4.97
C THR A 29 -2.94 -3.49 -4.32
N TRP A 30 -3.27 -2.55 -3.44
CA TRP A 30 -2.29 -1.75 -2.67
C TRP A 30 -2.44 -1.90 -1.15
N ILE A 31 -1.52 -1.35 -0.35
CA ILE A 31 -1.60 -1.19 1.12
C ILE A 31 -1.23 0.24 1.49
N ALA A 32 -1.98 0.85 2.42
CA ALA A 32 -1.72 2.21 2.89
C ALA A 32 -0.68 2.24 4.03
N PHE A 33 0.15 3.28 4.02
CA PHE A 33 1.10 3.63 5.07
C PHE A 33 0.93 5.10 5.44
N THR A 34 0.88 5.39 6.74
CA THR A 34 0.90 6.78 7.22
C THR A 34 2.34 7.17 7.52
N ALA A 35 2.87 8.15 6.79
CA ALA A 35 4.25 8.62 6.97
C ALA A 35 4.34 10.13 6.76
N THR A 36 5.42 10.74 7.26
CA THR A 36 5.73 12.16 7.03
C THR A 36 6.56 12.38 5.77
N THR A 37 7.22 11.34 5.26
CA THR A 37 8.02 11.35 4.03
C THR A 37 7.80 10.07 3.21
N GLU A 38 8.22 10.10 1.94
CA GLU A 38 8.19 8.94 1.05
C GLU A 38 9.15 7.84 1.50
N GLU A 39 10.36 8.20 1.94
CA GLU A 39 11.32 7.23 2.47
C GLU A 39 10.77 6.52 3.71
N GLY A 40 10.04 7.23 4.58
CA GLY A 40 9.39 6.64 5.73
C GLY A 40 8.30 5.63 5.36
N ALA A 41 7.53 5.91 4.30
CA ALA A 41 6.54 4.97 3.79
C ALA A 41 7.19 3.72 3.15
N LEU A 42 8.30 3.90 2.42
CA LEU A 42 9.05 2.78 1.85
C LEU A 42 9.69 1.92 2.93
N ALA A 43 10.25 2.54 3.98
CA ALA A 43 10.80 1.81 5.12
C ALA A 43 9.72 0.96 5.81
N ALA A 44 8.54 1.54 6.07
CA ALA A 44 7.42 0.81 6.65
C ALA A 44 6.92 -0.33 5.74
N LYS A 45 6.88 -0.10 4.42
CA LYS A 45 6.57 -1.15 3.44
C LYS A 45 7.59 -2.29 3.50
N THR A 46 8.88 -1.98 3.56
CA THR A 46 9.94 -2.99 3.61
C THR A 46 9.95 -3.75 4.93
N GLU A 47 9.67 -3.08 6.05
CA GLU A 47 9.52 -3.73 7.35
C GLU A 47 8.35 -4.73 7.35
N ALA A 48 7.20 -4.36 6.78
CA ALA A 48 6.00 -5.20 6.79
C ALA A 48 5.99 -6.31 5.72
N TYR A 49 6.57 -6.05 4.55
CA TYR A 49 6.43 -6.89 3.35
C TYR A 49 7.76 -7.26 2.67
N GLY A 50 8.89 -6.89 3.25
CA GLY A 50 10.22 -7.14 2.69
C GLY A 50 10.46 -6.43 1.37
N ASP A 51 11.35 -7.00 0.55
CA ASP A 51 11.73 -6.42 -0.75
C ASP A 51 10.74 -6.71 -1.88
N ALA A 52 9.67 -7.46 -1.61
CA ALA A 52 8.66 -7.84 -2.60
C ALA A 52 8.05 -6.61 -3.27
N ARG A 53 8.22 -6.49 -4.59
CA ARG A 53 7.66 -5.42 -5.40
C ARG A 53 6.24 -5.76 -5.84
N PHE A 54 6.00 -7.02 -6.17
CA PHE A 54 4.73 -7.54 -6.68
C PHE A 54 4.07 -8.54 -5.74
N LEU A 55 2.76 -8.73 -5.88
CA LEU A 55 1.96 -9.61 -5.02
C LEU A 55 2.53 -11.05 -5.00
N HIS A 56 2.87 -11.60 -6.17
CA HIS A 56 3.35 -12.97 -6.30
C HIS A 56 4.74 -13.20 -5.68
N GLU A 57 5.47 -12.14 -5.34
CA GLU A 57 6.78 -12.21 -4.68
C GLU A 57 6.64 -12.29 -3.15
N LEU A 58 5.44 -12.06 -2.61
CA LEU A 58 5.17 -12.19 -1.18
C LEU A 58 5.03 -13.65 -0.75
N PRO A 59 5.35 -13.98 0.51
CA PRO A 59 4.88 -15.20 1.15
C PRO A 59 3.35 -15.33 1.08
N ALA A 60 2.83 -16.56 1.04
CA ALA A 60 1.41 -16.82 0.79
C ALA A 60 0.46 -16.19 1.82
N ASP A 61 0.85 -16.19 3.10
CA ASP A 61 0.13 -15.51 4.18
C ASP A 61 0.03 -13.99 3.95
N LYS A 62 1.12 -13.37 3.48
CA LYS A 62 1.13 -11.95 3.11
C LYS A 62 0.35 -11.65 1.84
N GLN A 63 0.29 -12.58 0.89
CA GLN A 63 -0.58 -12.44 -0.28
C GLN A 63 -2.05 -12.39 0.12
N ILE A 64 -2.47 -13.30 1.01
CA ILE A 64 -3.84 -13.36 1.52
C ILE A 64 -4.20 -12.06 2.25
N GLU A 65 -3.35 -11.63 3.18
CA GLU A 65 -3.53 -10.37 3.93
C GLU A 65 -3.75 -9.18 2.98
N VAL A 66 -2.91 -9.06 1.96
CA VAL A 66 -2.98 -7.97 0.99
C VAL A 66 -4.26 -8.01 0.15
N ILE A 67 -4.73 -9.20 -0.23
CA ILE A 67 -5.99 -9.39 -0.96
C ILE A 67 -7.19 -9.03 -0.06
N GLU A 68 -7.21 -9.48 1.19
CA GLU A 68 -8.30 -9.20 2.13
C GLU A 68 -8.42 -7.69 2.41
N ILE A 69 -7.30 -7.01 2.65
CA ILE A 69 -7.27 -5.55 2.83
C ILE A 69 -7.78 -4.86 1.56
N ALA A 70 -7.37 -5.34 0.38
CA ALA A 70 -7.83 -4.77 -0.87
C ALA A 70 -9.34 -4.92 -1.07
N GLN A 71 -9.91 -6.10 -0.78
CA GLN A 71 -11.34 -6.34 -0.87
C GLN A 71 -12.14 -5.50 0.14
N ALA A 72 -11.66 -5.37 1.38
CA ALA A 72 -12.32 -4.58 2.42
C ALA A 72 -12.49 -3.11 2.00
N ARG A 73 -11.54 -2.54 1.24
CA ARG A 73 -11.67 -1.19 0.69
C ARG A 73 -12.80 -1.03 -0.30
N TRP A 74 -13.10 -2.06 -1.08
CA TRP A 74 -14.16 -2.00 -2.10
C TRP A 74 -15.56 -2.11 -1.50
N VAL A 75 -15.70 -2.75 -0.34
CA VAL A 75 -16.99 -2.85 0.37
C VAL A 75 -17.30 -1.56 1.15
N ALA A 76 -16.28 -0.77 1.47
CA ALA A 76 -16.41 0.48 2.22
C ALA A 76 -16.64 1.74 1.37
N LEU A 77 -16.66 1.59 0.03
CA LEU A 77 -17.00 2.63 -0.95
C LEU A 77 -18.41 2.40 -1.48
#